data_AF-A0A1B3EDA2-F1
#
_entry.id   AF-A0A1B3EDA2-F1
#
_cell.length_a   1.000
_cell.length_b   1.000
_cell.length_c   1.000
_cell.angle_alpha   90.00
_cell.angle_beta   90.00
_cell.angle_gamma   90.00
#
_symmetry.space_group_name_H-M   'P 1'
#
loop_
_entity.id
_entity.type
_entity.pdbx_description
1 polymer ?
#
loop_
_entity_poly.entity_id
_entity_poly.type
_entity_poly.pdbx_seq_one_letter_code
_entity_poly.pdbx_strand_id
1 'polypeptide(L)'
;MNLTSSLLAGAFPGYEVSLASRPDGRVLMTLMRPGAGPSCKVIDAQALSSPVIAAKVIRQVARDLKLNDGSPDVRWLSLELPTYHDEPLRQPTHRTWTGSAP
;
A
#
# COMPACT_ATOMS: atom_id res chain seq x y z
N MET A 1 -10.90 8.99 -27.20
CA MET A 1 -10.97 9.17 -25.74
C MET A 1 -10.41 7.93 -25.08
N ASN A 2 -9.25 8.02 -24.41
CA ASN A 2 -8.67 6.89 -23.69
C ASN A 2 -9.51 6.59 -22.45
N LEU A 3 -10.18 5.44 -22.42
CA LEU A 3 -11.04 4.96 -21.32
C LEU A 3 -10.41 5.06 -19.93
N THR A 4 -9.08 5.05 -19.86
CA THR A 4 -8.33 5.14 -18.60
C THR A 4 -8.15 6.55 -18.08
N SER A 5 -8.14 7.56 -18.95
CA SER A 5 -8.06 8.96 -18.50
C SER A 5 -9.35 9.38 -17.77
N SER A 6 -10.52 8.96 -18.26
CA SER A 6 -11.80 9.22 -17.59
C SER A 6 -11.97 8.43 -16.29
N LEU A 7 -11.48 7.19 -16.24
CA LEU A 7 -11.45 6.38 -15.02
C LEU A 7 -10.60 7.02 -13.92
N LEU A 8 -9.43 7.54 -14.27
CA LEU A 8 -8.54 8.23 -13.33
C LEU A 8 -9.15 9.56 -12.87
N ALA A 9 -9.71 10.36 -13.78
CA ALA A 9 -10.38 11.60 -13.42
C ALA A 9 -11.60 11.37 -12.52
N GLY A 10 -12.40 10.32 -12.78
CA GLY A 10 -13.53 9.95 -11.95
C GLY A 10 -13.13 9.42 -10.56
N ALA A 11 -11.97 8.78 -10.44
CA ALA A 11 -11.48 8.24 -9.18
C ALA A 11 -10.92 9.31 -8.22
N PHE A 12 -10.47 10.45 -8.75
CA PHE A 12 -9.90 11.55 -7.96
C PHE A 12 -10.63 12.86 -8.22
N PRO A 13 -11.91 12.98 -7.81
CA PRO A 13 -12.67 14.21 -7.99
C PRO A 13 -12.01 15.37 -7.25
N GLY A 14 -11.72 16.45 -7.96
CA GLY A 14 -11.05 17.64 -7.42
C GLY A 14 -9.51 17.56 -7.41
N TYR A 15 -8.93 16.53 -8.02
CA TYR A 15 -7.51 16.52 -8.38
C TYR A 15 -7.37 16.69 -9.89
N GLU A 16 -6.44 17.54 -10.31
CA GLU A 16 -5.98 17.60 -11.69
C GLU A 16 -5.00 16.44 -11.92
N VAL A 17 -5.37 15.55 -12.85
CA VAL A 17 -4.57 14.38 -13.20
C VAL A 17 -3.79 14.65 -14.47
N SER A 18 -2.46 14.62 -14.38
CA SER A 18 -1.55 14.70 -15.52
C SER A 18 -0.80 13.39 -15.71
N LEU A 19 -0.65 12.97 -16.97
CA LEU A 19 0.07 11.76 -17.37
C LEU A 19 1.19 12.14 -18.33
N ALA A 20 2.43 11.87 -17.96
CA ALA A 20 3.60 12.12 -18.80
C ALA A 20 4.31 10.80 -19.11
N SER A 21 4.44 10.47 -20.38
CA SER A 21 5.26 9.34 -20.83
C SER A 21 6.73 9.60 -20.50
N ARG A 22 7.41 8.57 -20.02
CA ARG A 22 8.83 8.60 -19.72
C ARG A 22 9.61 7.78 -20.76
N PRO A 23 10.89 8.12 -21.01
CA PRO A 23 11.72 7.40 -21.97
C PRO A 23 12.01 5.94 -21.59
N ASP A 24 11.75 5.55 -20.34
CA ASP A 24 11.86 4.17 -19.84
C ASP A 24 10.62 3.30 -20.14
N GLY A 25 9.65 3.82 -20.91
CA GLY A 25 8.40 3.13 -21.24
C GLY A 25 7.37 3.12 -20.11
N ARG A 26 7.63 3.85 -19.02
CA ARG A 26 6.68 4.04 -17.92
C ARG A 26 5.93 5.36 -18.09
N VAL A 27 4.90 5.56 -17.27
CA VAL A 27 4.13 6.79 -17.24
C VAL A 27 4.22 7.40 -15.85
N LEU A 28 4.57 8.68 -15.78
CA LEU A 28 4.48 9.48 -14.57
C LEU A 28 3.05 10.02 -14.46
N MET A 29 2.37 9.62 -13.40
CA MET A 29 1.09 10.20 -13.00
C MET A 29 1.32 11.26 -11.93
N THR A 30 0.82 12.46 -12.18
CA THR A 30 0.87 13.59 -11.24
C THR A 30 -0.55 13.98 -10.86
N LEU A 31 -0.81 14.06 -9.57
CA LEU A 31 -2.07 14.52 -8.99
C LEU A 31 -1.83 15.86 -8.30
N MET A 32 -2.53 16.88 -8.76
CA MET A 32 -2.45 18.23 -8.19
C MET A 32 -3.79 18.62 -7.59
N ARG A 33 -3.79 19.24 -6.41
CA ARG A 33 -5.00 19.75 -5.77
C ARG A 33 -4.71 21.15 -5.22
N PRO A 34 -5.67 22.08 -5.30
CA PRO A 34 -5.54 23.37 -4.63
C PRO A 34 -5.31 23.20 -3.13
N GLY A 35 -4.21 23.76 -2.61
CA GLY A 35 -3.88 23.74 -1.18
C GLY A 35 -3.17 22.49 -0.66
N ALA A 36 -2.83 21.52 -1.53
CA ALA A 36 -2.01 20.36 -1.16
C ALA A 36 -0.79 20.24 -2.09
N GLY A 37 0.27 19.60 -1.61
CA GLY A 37 1.45 19.31 -2.41
C GLY A 37 1.14 18.34 -3.56
N PRO A 38 1.85 18.42 -4.70
CA PRO A 38 1.65 17.49 -5.79
C PRO A 38 2.03 16.06 -5.36
N SER A 39 1.21 15.08 -5.72
CA SER A 39 1.50 13.65 -5.52
C SER A 39 1.89 13.02 -6.84
N CYS A 40 3.10 12.46 -6.89
CA CYS A 40 3.68 11.89 -8.10
C CYS A 40 3.85 10.37 -7.95
N LYS A 41 3.43 9.62 -8.97
CA LYS A 41 3.59 8.16 -9.00
C LYS A 41 3.96 7.67 -10.38
N VAL A 42 5.01 6.86 -10.45
CA VAL A 42 5.39 6.16 -11.67
C VAL A 42 4.58 4.88 -11.79
N ILE A 43 3.92 4.68 -12.92
CA ILE A 43 3.12 3.51 -13.26
C ILE A 43 3.61 2.89 -14.56
N ASP A 44 3.39 1.59 -14.72
CA ASP A 44 3.65 0.92 -15.99
C ASP A 44 2.66 1.42 -17.06
N ALA A 45 3.11 1.66 -18.29
CA ALA A 45 2.22 2.03 -19.38
C ALA A 45 1.13 0.97 -19.62
N GLN A 46 1.42 -0.32 -19.39
CA GLN A 46 0.42 -1.39 -19.48
C GLN A 46 -0.70 -1.26 -18.44
N ALA A 47 -0.47 -0.55 -17.34
CA ALA A 47 -1.49 -0.30 -16.34
C ALA A 47 -2.61 0.62 -16.85
N LEU A 48 -2.34 1.41 -17.90
CA LEU A 48 -3.32 2.26 -18.58
C LEU A 48 -4.09 1.53 -19.68
N SER A 49 -3.75 0.27 -19.97
CA SER A 49 -4.38 -0.53 -21.03
C SER A 49 -5.42 -1.50 -20.48
N SER A 50 -5.36 -1.83 -19.18
CA SER A 50 -6.26 -2.78 -18.53
C SER A 50 -7.05 -2.13 -17.40
N PRO A 51 -8.39 -2.16 -17.42
CA PRO A 51 -9.22 -1.57 -16.37
C PRO A 51 -8.98 -2.24 -15.00
N VAL A 52 -8.66 -3.53 -14.98
CA VAL A 52 -8.35 -4.27 -13.74
C VAL A 52 -7.06 -3.77 -13.12
N ILE A 53 -6.04 -3.51 -13.95
CA ILE A 53 -4.74 -3.00 -13.48
C ILE A 53 -4.87 -1.52 -13.08
N ALA A 54 -5.60 -0.71 -13.86
CA ALA A 54 -5.92 0.67 -13.52
C ALA A 54 -6.63 0.77 -12.16
N ALA A 55 -7.58 -0.11 -11.85
CA ALA A 55 -8.25 -0.15 -10.55
C ALA A 55 -7.31 -0.51 -9.39
N LYS A 56 -6.26 -1.30 -9.62
CA LYS A 56 -5.22 -1.56 -8.61
C LYS A 56 -4.36 -0.30 -8.39
N VAL A 57 -3.95 0.37 -9.46
CA VAL A 57 -3.20 1.64 -9.39
C VAL A 57 -3.99 2.70 -8.62
N ILE A 58 -5.27 2.90 -8.97
CA ILE A 58 -6.16 3.85 -8.28
C ILE A 58 -6.20 3.58 -6.78
N ARG A 59 -6.41 2.33 -6.36
CA ARG A 59 -6.44 1.96 -4.94
C ARG A 59 -5.12 2.24 -4.24
N GLN A 60 -4.00 1.99 -4.92
CA GLN A 60 -2.69 2.23 -4.33
C GLN A 60 -2.41 3.72 -4.17
N VAL A 61 -2.73 4.52 -5.19
CA VAL A 61 -2.58 5.98 -5.14
C VAL A 61 -3.50 6.59 -4.09
N ALA A 62 -4.76 6.14 -4.01
CA ALA A 62 -5.69 6.59 -2.97
C ALA A 62 -5.19 6.28 -1.55
N ARG A 63 -4.49 5.14 -1.38
CA ARG A 63 -3.84 4.81 -0.10
C ARG A 63 -2.67 5.76 0.18
N ASP A 64 -1.81 6.00 -0.80
CA ASP A 64 -0.65 6.88 -0.65
C ASP A 64 -1.07 8.32 -0.32
N LEU A 65 -2.16 8.81 -0.93
CA LEU A 65 -2.77 10.10 -0.59
C LEU A 65 -3.24 10.16 0.87
N LYS A 66 -3.95 9.13 1.35
CA LYS A 66 -4.40 9.05 2.75
C LYS A 66 -3.23 9.05 3.73
N LEU A 67 -2.14 8.35 3.39
CA LEU A 67 -0.93 8.31 4.21
C LEU A 67 -0.25 9.68 4.26
N ASN A 68 -0.15 10.38 3.13
CA ASN A 68 0.43 11.73 3.06
C ASN A 68 -0.40 12.78 3.82
N ASP A 69 -1.73 12.64 3.80
CA ASP A 69 -2.64 13.51 4.57
C ASP A 69 -2.65 13.18 6.08
N GLY A 70 -1.86 12.19 6.53
CA GLY A 70 -1.81 11.75 7.93
C GLY A 70 -3.10 11.06 8.41
N SER A 71 -4.00 10.69 7.48
CA SER A 71 -5.23 9.97 7.82
C SER A 71 -4.87 8.53 8.18
N PRO A 72 -5.15 8.06 9.40
CA PRO A 72 -4.84 6.69 9.79
C PRO A 72 -5.63 5.71 8.91
N ASP A 73 -4.92 4.78 8.29
CA ASP A 73 -5.56 3.63 7.63
C ASP A 73 -6.13 2.74 8.74
N VAL A 74 -7.44 2.88 8.99
CA VAL A 74 -8.19 2.23 10.08
C VAL A 74 -7.98 0.71 10.12
N ARG A 75 -7.52 0.10 9.02
CA ARG A 75 -7.18 -1.34 8.95
C ARG A 75 -5.97 -1.75 9.80
N TRP A 76 -5.06 -0.84 10.12
CA TRP A 76 -3.92 -1.11 11.01
C TRP A 76 -4.27 -0.95 12.49
N LEU A 77 -5.38 -0.27 12.80
CA LEU A 77 -5.86 -0.02 14.16
C LEU A 77 -6.84 -1.08 14.68
N SER A 78 -7.25 -2.04 13.84
CA SER A 78 -8.12 -3.17 14.23
C SER A 78 -7.40 -4.51 14.15
N LEU A 79 -6.14 -4.54 14.56
CA LEU A 79 -5.66 -5.73 15.23
C LEU A 79 -6.01 -5.53 16.69
N GLU A 80 -7.05 -6.21 17.17
CA GLU A 80 -6.95 -6.73 18.53
C GLU A 80 -5.59 -7.41 18.57
N LEU A 81 -4.62 -6.76 19.21
CA LEU A 81 -3.35 -7.39 19.52
C LEU A 81 -3.73 -8.73 20.17
N PRO A 82 -3.16 -9.88 19.77
CA PRO A 82 -3.31 -11.07 20.57
C PRO A 82 -2.81 -10.67 21.94
N THR A 83 -3.74 -10.52 22.89
CA THR A 83 -3.43 -10.24 24.28
C THR A 83 -2.39 -11.28 24.64
N TYR A 84 -1.20 -10.82 24.99
CA TYR A 84 -0.11 -11.70 25.38
C TYR A 84 -0.65 -12.53 26.56
N HIS A 85 -1.10 -13.74 26.28
CA HIS A 85 -1.43 -14.68 27.32
C HIS A 85 -0.08 -15.00 27.96
N ASP A 86 0.07 -14.66 29.25
CA ASP A 86 1.24 -14.91 30.09
C ASP A 86 1.55 -16.42 30.27
N GLU A 87 1.45 -17.23 29.21
CA GLU A 87 2.03 -18.55 29.19
C GLU A 87 3.51 -18.45 28.83
N PRO A 88 4.42 -18.85 29.73
CA PRO A 88 5.84 -18.81 29.44
C PRO A 88 6.16 -19.73 28.26
N LEU A 89 6.67 -19.12 27.19
CA LEU A 89 7.22 -19.83 26.05
C LEU A 89 8.44 -20.62 26.51
N ARG A 90 8.25 -21.95 26.65
CA ARG A 90 9.24 -23.02 26.90
C ARG A 90 9.37 -23.42 28.37
N GLN A 91 8.86 -24.61 28.67
CA GLN A 91 9.40 -25.44 29.75
C GLN A 91 10.87 -25.78 29.41
N PRO A 92 11.85 -25.51 30.29
CA PRO A 92 13.17 -26.08 30.11
C PRO A 92 13.05 -27.60 30.32
N THR A 93 13.29 -28.37 29.26
CA THR A 93 13.54 -29.81 29.39
C THR A 93 14.77 -30.01 30.28
N HIS A 94 14.54 -30.33 31.54
CA HIS A 94 15.58 -30.77 32.46
C HIS A 94 16.11 -32.12 31.95
N ARG A 95 17.27 -32.10 31.31
CA ARG A 95 17.99 -33.32 30.88
C ARG A 95 18.53 -34.00 32.13
N THR A 96 17.81 -34.98 32.66
CA THR A 96 18.31 -35.87 33.73
C THR A 96 19.49 -36.67 33.19
N TRP A 97 20.70 -36.29 33.62
CA TRP A 97 21.91 -37.07 33.42
C TRP A 97 21.89 -38.26 34.40
N THR A 98 21.58 -39.46 33.92
CA THR A 98 21.78 -40.71 34.67
C THR A 98 23.18 -41.23 34.39
N GLY A 99 24.18 -40.67 35.07
CA GLY A 99 25.50 -41.27 35.17
C GLY A 99 25.47 -42.42 36.17
N SER A 100 25.47 -43.65 35.66
CA SER A 100 25.67 -44.87 36.46
C SER A 100 27.17 -45.10 36.60
N ALA A 101 27.71 -45.01 37.83
CA ALA A 101 29.06 -45.46 38.16
C ALA A 101 29.04 -46.99 38.42
N PRO A 102 30.10 -47.69 38.01
CA PRO A 102 30.95 -48.35 39.01
C PRO A 102 32.42 -47.90 38.96
#